data_AF-A0A2Z4PX41-F1
#
_entry.id   AF-A0A2Z4PX41-F1
#
_cell.length_a   1.000
_cell.length_b   1.000
_cell.length_c   1.000
_cell.angle_alpha   90.00
_cell.angle_beta   90.00
_cell.angle_gamma   90.00
#
_symmetry.space_group_name_H-M   'P 1'
#
loop_
_entity.id
_entity.type
_entity.pdbx_description
1 polymer ?
#
loop_
_entity_poly.entity_id
_entity_poly.type
_entity_poly.pdbx_seq_one_letter_code
_entity_poly.pdbx_strand_id
1 'polypeptide(L)'
;MLIWQWGLIASSVLFLVIFIFVLRRYLSLKKSVSETDDIADDKSSKRKRLKNDLKDASAEEKKQWLTLLDQQRSICAQLLEGLPKSDFQGRAALSCWAIFLDVEIHVIEQSVPNSEVSALLGAFKGILDKIDRAQEVDELLKSLKVNQTLLRELNKVIQRAGEKVFSQVNVTSELNLQLETLQGQLAKEGELDGALALLRAEMASMCEFAERLKLHLAEVKEEGDNALYVDALEAFLSDADESVFLHSVRSELDDKVADLKQLAAYQKTIIADLKEHVRKAKLDHEGDGKHIGAYDIYIARLEKSLLESGRVVKRLEGKLESLQAIKYNLNIDVVKRDEALRQKKAQLEKQGADLTQGMDIYGVFDEERNTMKKMEDLLHQDSFTEESDAFASEQASKLSSLRLMVNESELYVEMLEMDLEKAQVLRESLEHKLLHPDSVMETANDESLKMDVLINKDLEEIENLHEINNELEAERKRLEVDLYDVQVQSEEFTKLQGKIDELDGKIESVQKNYVEMEERYLAALMAKEDGL
;
A
#
# COMPACT_ATOMS: atom_id res chain seq x y z
N MET A 1 27.61 55.45 21.01
CA MET A 1 28.41 54.30 20.51
C MET A 1 29.86 54.33 21.02
N LEU A 2 30.61 55.44 20.89
CA LEU A 2 32.04 55.46 21.27
C LEU A 2 32.32 55.35 22.79
N ILE A 3 31.54 55.98 23.66
CA ILE A 3 31.81 55.99 25.13
C ILE A 3 31.71 54.59 25.76
N TRP A 4 30.76 53.77 25.28
CA TRP A 4 30.61 52.38 25.74
C TRP A 4 31.76 51.48 25.29
N GLN A 5 32.34 51.72 24.11
CA GLN A 5 33.51 50.99 23.64
C GLN A 5 34.76 51.32 24.47
N TRP A 6 34.96 52.59 24.85
CA TRP A 6 36.05 52.98 25.76
C TRP A 6 35.86 52.43 27.17
N GLY A 7 34.62 52.33 27.68
CA GLY A 7 34.31 51.67 28.95
C GLY A 7 34.62 50.17 28.94
N LEU A 8 34.33 49.49 27.83
CA LEU A 8 34.63 48.06 27.65
C LEU A 8 36.14 47.82 27.56
N ILE A 9 36.88 48.65 26.83
CA ILE A 9 38.34 48.59 26.74
C ILE A 9 38.98 48.85 28.11
N ALA A 10 38.53 49.87 28.84
CA ALA A 10 39.03 50.16 30.18
C ALA A 10 38.77 49.01 31.16
N SER A 11 37.57 48.41 31.13
CA SER A 11 37.25 47.24 31.96
C SER A 11 38.11 46.03 31.59
N SER A 12 38.35 45.79 30.29
CA SER A 12 39.19 44.70 29.81
C SER A 12 40.63 44.83 30.27
N VAL A 13 41.20 46.04 30.24
CA VAL A 13 42.56 46.30 30.73
C VAL A 13 42.64 46.07 32.24
N LEU A 14 41.62 46.49 32.99
CA LEU A 14 41.56 46.32 34.44
C LEU A 14 41.48 44.83 34.82
N PHE A 15 40.66 44.04 34.11
CA PHE A 15 40.61 42.59 34.28
C PHE A 15 41.92 41.91 33.91
N LEU A 16 42.63 42.37 32.87
CA LEU A 16 43.92 41.81 32.47
C LEU A 16 45.00 42.06 33.54
N VAL A 17 45.00 43.24 34.15
CA VAL A 17 45.91 43.58 35.26
C VAL A 17 45.62 42.72 36.50
N ILE A 18 44.34 42.54 36.86
CA ILE A 18 43.94 41.65 37.96
C ILE A 18 44.35 40.20 37.65
N PHE A 19 44.15 39.74 36.41
CA PHE A 19 44.51 38.39 35.99
C PHE A 19 46.02 38.15 36.09
N ILE A 20 46.84 39.12 35.65
CA ILE A 20 48.31 39.06 35.81
C ILE A 20 48.71 39.04 37.29
N PHE A 21 48.03 39.81 38.14
CA PHE A 21 48.29 39.80 39.58
C PHE A 21 47.96 38.44 40.21
N VAL A 22 46.81 37.85 39.88
CA VAL A 22 46.44 36.50 40.35
C VAL A 22 47.40 35.45 39.81
N LEU A 23 47.84 35.54 38.55
CA LEU A 23 48.85 34.63 37.98
C LEU A 23 50.20 34.74 38.68
N ARG A 24 50.65 35.96 39.01
CA ARG A 24 51.86 36.15 39.81
C ARG A 24 51.72 35.59 41.22
N ARG A 25 50.55 35.78 41.85
CA ARG A 25 50.27 35.26 43.20
C ARG A 25 50.19 33.73 43.19
N TYR A 26 49.58 33.15 42.16
CA TYR A 26 49.52 31.70 41.92
C TYR A 26 50.91 31.11 41.65
N LEU A 27 51.72 31.74 40.80
CA LEU A 27 53.10 31.31 40.55
C LEU A 27 53.99 31.48 41.78
N SER A 28 53.77 32.52 42.59
CA SER A 28 54.47 32.69 43.87
C SER A 28 54.09 31.61 44.88
N LEU A 29 52.81 31.24 44.99
CA LEU A 29 52.38 30.12 45.83
C LEU A 29 52.91 28.79 45.30
N LYS A 30 52.91 28.59 43.98
CA LYS A 30 53.48 27.39 43.36
C LYS A 30 54.98 27.29 43.60
N LYS A 31 55.71 28.42 43.61
CA LYS A 31 57.13 28.45 43.94
C LYS A 31 57.40 28.17 45.42
N SER A 32 56.55 28.66 46.34
CA SER A 32 56.67 28.30 47.77
C SER A 32 56.32 26.84 48.06
N VAL A 33 55.43 26.22 47.27
CA VAL A 33 55.10 24.79 47.36
C VAL A 33 56.19 23.93 46.69
N SER A 34 56.79 24.38 45.59
CA SER A 34 57.92 23.69 44.94
C SER A 34 59.21 23.74 45.77
N GLU A 35 59.44 24.80 46.57
CA GLU A 35 60.56 24.85 47.53
C GLU A 35 60.29 24.01 48.80
N THR A 36 59.07 23.48 48.99
CA THR A 36 58.77 22.53 50.08
C THR A 36 58.83 21.06 49.67
N ASP A 37 58.75 20.73 48.37
CA ASP A 37 58.79 19.34 47.87
C ASP A 37 60.21 18.82 47.53
N ASP A 38 61.20 19.69 47.32
CA ASP A 38 62.60 19.31 47.03
C ASP A 38 63.51 19.23 48.29
N ILE A 39 62.93 19.20 49.49
CA ILE A 39 63.65 18.96 50.77
C ILE A 39 63.09 17.70 51.45
N ALA A 40 62.87 16.64 50.67
CA ALA A 40 62.43 15.34 51.18
C ALA A 40 63.58 14.38 51.52
N ASP A 41 64.85 14.71 51.22
CA ASP A 41 65.92 13.71 51.33
C ASP A 41 67.31 14.26 51.73
N ASP A 42 67.39 15.13 52.75
CA ASP A 42 68.61 15.30 53.57
C ASP A 42 68.39 16.09 54.88
N LYS A 43 67.67 15.52 55.85
CA LYS A 43 67.60 16.08 57.23
C LYS A 43 67.67 15.01 58.33
N SER A 44 68.40 13.92 58.09
CA SER A 44 68.87 13.03 59.18
C SER A 44 69.93 13.72 60.08
N SER A 45 70.50 14.84 59.62
CA SER A 45 71.53 15.63 60.30
C SER A 45 71.02 16.90 61.00
N LYS A 46 69.77 17.35 60.77
CA LYS A 46 69.12 18.45 61.54
C LYS A 46 68.25 17.98 62.71
N ARG A 47 67.88 16.69 62.76
CA ARG A 47 67.12 16.10 63.89
C ARG A 47 67.94 15.89 65.18
N LYS A 48 69.28 15.98 65.10
CA LYS A 48 70.19 15.91 66.27
C LYS A 48 70.57 17.26 66.86
N ARG A 49 70.29 18.40 66.18
CA ARG A 49 70.53 19.75 66.72
C ARG A 49 69.29 20.45 67.29
N LEU A 50 68.09 19.90 67.08
CA LEU A 50 66.85 20.42 67.70
C LEU A 50 66.42 19.69 68.99
N LYS A 51 67.19 18.70 69.45
CA LYS A 51 66.88 17.93 70.67
C LYS A 51 67.47 18.49 71.97
N ASN A 52 68.35 19.49 71.89
CA ASN A 52 69.02 20.08 73.06
C ASN A 52 68.69 21.57 73.28
N ASP A 53 67.63 22.09 72.66
CA ASP A 53 67.17 23.47 72.87
C ASP A 53 65.63 23.56 73.02
N LEU A 54 64.99 22.50 73.54
CA LEU A 54 63.77 22.69 74.32
C LEU A 54 64.22 23.09 75.73
N LYS A 55 64.57 24.35 75.91
CA LYS A 55 64.39 24.97 77.23
C LYS A 55 62.89 24.98 77.46
N ASP A 56 62.44 24.38 78.55
CA ASP A 56 61.07 24.57 79.05
C ASP A 56 60.73 26.06 78.96
N ALA A 57 59.58 26.37 78.37
CA ALA A 57 59.13 27.75 78.18
C ALA A 57 59.28 28.53 79.49
N SER A 58 59.76 29.77 79.41
CA SER A 58 59.89 30.62 80.59
C SER A 58 58.52 30.72 81.29
N ALA A 59 58.50 30.74 82.62
CA ALA A 59 57.27 30.78 83.41
C ALA A 59 56.36 31.97 83.06
N GLU A 60 56.92 33.04 82.49
CA GLU A 60 56.18 34.21 81.99
C GLU A 60 55.50 33.96 80.64
N GLU A 61 56.14 33.24 79.72
CA GLU A 61 55.56 32.87 78.42
C GLU A 61 54.41 31.90 78.64
N LYS A 62 54.58 30.89 79.52
CA LYS A 62 53.52 29.95 79.90
C LYS A 62 52.25 30.67 80.41
N LYS A 63 52.42 31.72 81.21
CA LYS A 63 51.29 32.53 81.70
C LYS A 63 50.59 33.28 80.58
N GLN A 64 51.33 33.85 79.63
CA GLN A 64 50.75 34.54 78.47
C GLN A 64 49.95 33.58 77.57
N TRP A 65 50.48 32.39 77.30
CA TRP A 65 49.78 31.35 76.53
C TRP A 65 48.48 30.91 77.19
N LEU A 66 48.49 30.69 78.51
CA LEU A 66 47.27 30.34 79.25
C LEU A 66 46.22 31.46 79.17
N THR A 67 46.62 32.73 79.31
CA THR A 67 45.67 33.85 79.18
C THR A 67 45.05 33.96 77.79
N LEU A 68 45.80 33.65 76.72
CA LEU A 68 45.26 33.67 75.35
C LEU A 68 44.33 32.49 75.09
N LEU A 69 44.63 31.30 75.61
CA LEU A 69 43.77 30.13 75.47
C LEU A 69 42.48 30.29 76.27
N ASP A 70 42.53 30.88 77.47
CA ASP A 70 41.32 31.22 78.24
C ASP A 70 40.44 32.23 77.50
N GLN A 71 41.05 33.21 76.80
CA GLN A 71 40.31 34.13 75.94
C GLN A 71 39.65 33.39 74.77
N GLN A 72 40.36 32.49 74.09
CA GLN A 72 39.78 31.68 73.00
C GLN A 72 38.67 30.76 73.49
N ARG A 73 38.82 30.15 74.67
CA ARG A 73 37.78 29.35 75.33
C ARG A 73 36.53 30.17 75.62
N SER A 74 36.68 31.40 76.12
CA SER A 74 35.56 32.30 76.39
C SER A 74 34.81 32.68 75.10
N ILE A 75 35.52 32.88 73.99
CA ILE A 75 34.94 33.16 72.67
C ILE A 75 34.19 31.93 72.14
N CYS A 76 34.77 30.74 72.25
CA CYS A 76 34.09 29.49 71.86
C CYS A 76 32.81 29.24 72.67
N ALA A 77 32.80 29.53 73.96
CA ALA A 77 31.60 29.43 74.80
C ALA A 77 30.50 30.40 74.35
N GLN A 78 30.86 31.66 74.06
CA GLN A 78 29.91 32.66 73.53
C GLN A 78 29.35 32.28 72.16
N LEU A 79 30.18 31.71 71.28
CA LEU A 79 29.75 31.23 69.96
C LEU A 79 28.81 30.01 70.08
N LEU A 80 29.06 29.11 71.04
CA LEU A 80 28.17 27.96 71.30
C LEU A 80 26.79 28.39 71.83
N GLU A 81 26.73 29.44 72.66
CA GLU A 81 25.47 30.01 73.13
C GLU A 81 24.69 30.74 72.01
N GLY A 82 25.40 31.38 71.08
CA GLY A 82 24.82 32.12 69.96
C GLY A 82 24.27 31.27 68.80
N LEU A 83 24.71 30.01 68.63
CA LEU A 83 24.23 29.15 67.54
C LEU A 83 22.83 28.54 67.83
N PRO A 84 21.91 28.48 66.85
CA PRO A 84 20.61 27.84 67.01
C PRO A 84 20.72 26.32 67.20
N LYS A 85 19.81 25.73 68.00
CA LYS A 85 19.81 24.28 68.34
C LYS A 85 19.61 23.34 67.13
N SER A 86 19.11 23.86 66.01
CA SER A 86 18.92 23.11 64.75
C SER A 86 20.24 22.82 64.03
N ASP A 87 21.30 23.59 64.32
CA ASP A 87 22.58 23.47 63.65
C ASP A 87 23.53 22.54 64.44
N PHE A 88 23.19 21.25 64.42
CA PHE A 88 23.90 20.20 65.15
C PHE A 88 25.38 20.12 64.77
N GLN A 89 25.71 20.33 63.49
CA GLN A 89 27.05 20.23 62.95
C GLN A 89 27.96 21.38 63.41
N GLY A 90 27.48 22.63 63.34
CA GLY A 90 28.21 23.80 63.83
C GLY A 90 28.47 23.74 65.34
N ARG A 91 27.49 23.27 66.11
CA ARG A 91 27.63 23.05 67.56
C ARG A 91 28.59 21.90 67.89
N ALA A 92 28.53 20.80 67.15
CA ALA A 92 29.46 19.68 67.33
C ALA A 92 30.91 20.10 67.02
N ALA A 93 31.14 20.83 65.93
CA ALA A 93 32.48 21.33 65.57
C ALA A 93 33.02 22.31 66.63
N LEU A 94 32.22 23.28 67.07
CA LEU A 94 32.62 24.22 68.12
C LEU A 94 32.83 23.54 69.48
N SER A 95 32.06 22.50 69.79
CA SER A 95 32.27 21.69 71.00
C SER A 95 33.57 20.88 70.93
N CYS A 96 33.94 20.36 69.75
CA CYS A 96 35.22 19.70 69.53
C CYS A 96 36.39 20.68 69.70
N TRP A 97 36.24 21.91 69.19
CA TRP A 97 37.21 22.99 69.41
C TRP A 97 37.31 23.42 70.87
N ALA A 98 36.20 23.49 71.61
CA ALA A 98 36.21 23.80 73.04
C ALA A 98 36.94 22.71 73.84
N ILE A 99 36.69 21.44 73.53
CA ILE A 99 37.39 20.30 74.14
C ILE A 99 38.89 20.34 73.79
N PHE A 100 39.25 20.73 72.56
CA PHE A 100 40.64 20.90 72.14
C PHE A 100 41.35 21.98 72.97
N LEU A 101 40.73 23.15 73.13
CA LEU A 101 41.27 24.23 73.96
C LEU A 101 41.38 23.82 75.43
N ASP A 102 40.41 23.07 75.96
CA ASP A 102 40.45 22.55 77.33
C ASP A 102 41.60 21.56 77.54
N VAL A 103 41.85 20.68 76.56
CA VAL A 103 42.99 19.76 76.59
C VAL A 103 44.31 20.52 76.46
N GLU A 104 44.39 21.54 75.60
CA GLU A 104 45.59 22.35 75.39
C GLU A 104 45.95 23.17 76.65
N ILE A 105 44.95 23.78 77.29
CA ILE A 105 45.10 24.45 78.60
C ILE A 105 45.62 23.44 79.64
N HIS A 106 45.01 22.25 79.72
CA HIS A 106 45.40 21.23 80.70
C HIS A 106 46.83 20.71 80.50
N VAL A 107 47.22 20.48 79.24
CA VAL A 107 48.57 20.03 78.87
C VAL A 107 49.62 21.10 79.21
N ILE A 108 49.31 22.37 78.95
CA ILE A 108 50.20 23.49 79.26
C ILE A 108 50.28 23.71 80.77
N GLU A 109 49.17 23.66 81.51
CA GLU A 109 49.12 23.83 82.97
C GLU A 109 49.94 22.76 83.71
N GLN A 110 49.73 21.48 83.39
CA GLN A 110 50.36 20.35 84.07
C GLN A 110 51.75 19.96 83.52
N SER A 111 52.22 20.61 82.45
CA SER A 111 53.48 20.29 81.78
C SER A 111 53.58 18.81 81.39
N VAL A 112 52.49 18.26 80.84
CA VAL A 112 52.33 16.84 80.53
C VAL A 112 53.34 16.40 79.45
N PRO A 113 54.05 15.27 79.61
CA PRO A 113 55.02 14.79 78.62
C PRO A 113 54.33 14.47 77.28
N ASN A 114 55.01 14.82 76.17
CA ASN A 114 54.52 14.71 74.79
C ASN A 114 53.97 13.33 74.38
N SER A 115 54.27 12.25 75.12
CA SER A 115 53.74 10.91 74.88
C SER A 115 52.24 10.78 75.17
N GLU A 116 51.72 11.42 76.22
CA GLU A 116 50.30 11.32 76.59
C GLU A 116 49.41 12.21 75.72
N VAL A 117 49.95 13.34 75.26
CA VAL A 117 49.33 14.24 74.28
C VAL A 117 49.04 13.51 72.96
N SER A 118 49.94 12.62 72.54
CA SER A 118 49.78 11.83 71.30
C SER A 118 48.61 10.84 71.36
N ALA A 119 48.33 10.27 72.55
CA ALA A 119 47.22 9.34 72.75
C ALA A 119 45.86 10.05 72.73
N LEU A 120 45.78 11.24 73.34
CA LEU A 120 44.59 12.10 73.30
C LEU A 120 44.29 12.60 71.88
N LEU A 121 45.32 12.99 71.12
CA LEU A 121 45.17 13.37 69.70
C LEU A 121 44.67 12.20 68.83
N GLY A 122 45.11 10.97 69.14
CA GLY A 122 44.65 9.75 68.47
C GLY A 122 43.17 9.45 68.73
N ALA A 123 42.69 9.62 69.96
CA ALA A 123 41.27 9.48 70.30
C ALA A 123 40.41 10.54 69.60
N PHE A 124 40.92 11.77 69.47
CA PHE A 124 40.27 12.86 68.75
C PHE A 124 40.18 12.60 67.24
N LYS A 125 41.24 12.08 66.63
CA LYS A 125 41.22 11.65 65.22
C LYS A 125 40.08 10.66 64.95
N GLY A 126 39.85 9.70 65.86
CA GLY A 126 38.75 8.75 65.76
C GLY A 126 37.35 9.36 65.93
N ILE A 127 37.22 10.53 66.56
CA ILE A 127 35.95 11.29 66.63
C ILE A 127 35.76 12.12 65.36
N LEU A 128 36.82 12.72 64.83
CA LEU A 128 36.80 13.49 63.58
C LEU A 128 36.41 12.60 62.39
N ASP A 129 37.02 11.40 62.29
CA ASP A 129 36.68 10.41 61.25
C ASP A 129 35.21 9.97 61.33
N LYS A 130 34.59 9.97 62.52
CA LYS A 130 33.15 9.65 62.68
C LYS A 130 32.25 10.80 62.25
N ILE A 131 32.68 12.04 62.46
CA ILE A 131 31.96 13.24 62.02
C ILE A 131 32.01 13.34 60.49
N ASP A 132 33.17 13.08 59.87
CA ASP A 132 33.32 13.10 58.42
C ASP A 132 32.44 12.04 57.76
N ARG A 133 32.43 10.80 58.29
CA ARG A 133 31.50 9.76 57.81
C ARG A 133 30.02 10.15 57.96
N ALA A 134 29.66 10.86 59.04
CA ALA A 134 28.29 11.32 59.21
C ALA A 134 27.89 12.39 58.18
N GLN A 135 28.84 13.24 57.76
CA GLN A 135 28.63 14.22 56.69
C GLN A 135 28.46 13.53 55.33
N GLU A 136 29.31 12.55 55.01
CA GLU A 136 29.19 11.76 53.78
C GLU A 136 27.82 11.05 53.69
N VAL A 137 27.35 10.47 54.80
CA VAL A 137 26.03 9.81 54.85
C VAL A 137 24.89 10.80 54.65
N ASP A 138 24.98 12.03 55.18
CA ASP A 138 23.94 13.05 55.00
C ASP A 138 23.90 13.59 53.55
N GLU A 139 25.06 13.73 52.90
CA GLU A 139 25.12 14.05 51.46
C GLU A 139 24.51 12.94 50.59
N LEU A 140 24.79 11.67 50.93
CA LEU A 140 24.18 10.52 50.26
C LEU A 140 22.66 10.48 50.48
N LEU A 141 22.16 10.78 51.69
CA LEU A 141 20.72 10.86 51.94
C LEU A 141 20.04 12.00 51.16
N LYS A 142 20.70 13.16 51.04
CA LYS A 142 20.21 14.27 50.21
C LYS A 142 20.15 13.87 48.73
N SER A 143 21.18 13.24 48.19
CA SER A 143 21.18 12.77 46.79
C SER A 143 20.14 11.68 46.54
N LEU A 144 19.95 10.74 47.49
CA LEU A 144 18.91 9.71 47.41
C LEU A 144 17.50 10.33 47.39
N LYS A 145 17.27 11.37 48.20
CA LYS A 145 15.98 12.07 48.26
C LYS A 145 15.67 12.77 46.93
N VAL A 146 16.66 13.39 46.29
CA VAL A 146 16.53 13.99 44.95
C VAL A 146 16.23 12.90 43.90
N ASN A 147 16.91 11.76 43.96
CA ASN A 147 16.64 10.63 43.07
C ASN A 147 15.23 10.06 43.28
N GLN A 148 14.74 9.99 44.52
CA GLN A 148 13.38 9.54 44.80
C GLN A 148 12.33 10.53 44.26
N THR A 149 12.59 11.84 44.30
CA THR A 149 11.70 12.83 43.68
C THR A 149 11.70 12.73 42.16
N LEU A 150 12.87 12.55 41.53
CA LEU A 150 13.00 12.32 40.10
C LEU A 150 12.25 11.05 39.65
N LEU A 151 12.34 9.95 40.41
CA LEU A 151 11.60 8.72 40.12
C LEU A 151 10.08 8.92 40.19
N ARG A 152 9.57 9.71 41.14
CA ARG A 152 8.13 10.03 41.18
C ARG A 152 7.70 10.88 40.00
N GLU A 153 8.51 11.85 39.59
CA GLU A 153 8.23 12.66 38.41
C GLU A 153 8.26 11.83 37.12
N LEU A 154 9.26 10.95 36.97
CA LEU A 154 9.35 10.02 35.86
C LEU A 154 8.11 9.12 35.80
N ASN A 155 7.67 8.58 36.93
CA ASN A 155 6.48 7.73 36.98
C ASN A 155 5.22 8.51 36.56
N LYS A 156 5.07 9.78 36.97
CA LYS A 156 3.99 10.66 36.48
C LYS A 156 4.07 10.91 34.97
N VAL A 157 5.27 11.09 34.42
CA VAL A 157 5.47 11.27 32.98
C VAL A 157 5.10 9.99 32.22
N ILE A 158 5.51 8.82 32.71
CA ILE A 158 5.16 7.52 32.14
C ILE A 158 3.64 7.31 32.15
N GLN A 159 2.96 7.62 33.26
CA GLN A 159 1.50 7.49 33.35
C GLN A 159 0.78 8.40 32.32
N ARG A 160 1.19 9.67 32.20
CA ARG A 160 0.65 10.59 31.18
C ARG A 160 0.96 10.15 29.76
N ALA A 161 2.15 9.59 29.51
CA ALA A 161 2.51 9.04 28.21
C ALA A 161 1.66 7.81 27.88
N GLY A 162 1.41 6.93 28.86
CA GLY A 162 0.52 5.78 28.74
C GLY A 162 -0.91 6.18 28.40
N GLU A 163 -1.48 7.17 29.09
CA GLU A 163 -2.81 7.72 28.79
C GLU A 163 -2.89 8.29 27.36
N LYS A 164 -1.86 9.01 26.91
CA LYS A 164 -1.80 9.51 25.53
C LYS A 164 -1.73 8.40 24.50
N VAL A 165 -0.88 7.39 24.72
CA VAL A 165 -0.79 6.23 23.83
C VAL A 165 -2.13 5.50 23.78
N PHE A 166 -2.80 5.30 24.91
CA PHE A 166 -4.12 4.68 24.95
C PHE A 166 -5.16 5.47 24.15
N SER A 167 -5.18 6.81 24.31
CA SER A 167 -6.07 7.67 23.51
C SER A 167 -5.77 7.58 22.00
N GLN A 168 -4.50 7.49 21.63
CA GLN A 168 -4.08 7.36 20.24
C GLN A 168 -4.44 5.99 19.66
N VAL A 169 -4.28 4.91 20.43
CA VAL A 169 -4.72 3.57 20.03
C VAL A 169 -6.24 3.55 19.83
N ASN A 170 -7.00 4.19 20.70
CA ASN A 170 -8.46 4.26 20.57
C ASN A 170 -8.87 4.99 19.28
N VAL A 171 -8.28 6.16 19.01
CA VAL A 171 -8.50 6.92 17.76
C VAL A 171 -8.07 6.12 16.53
N THR A 172 -6.99 5.36 16.62
CA THR A 172 -6.52 4.49 15.52
C THR A 172 -7.50 3.34 15.28
N SER A 173 -8.08 2.77 16.33
CA SER A 173 -9.12 1.73 16.19
C SER A 173 -10.38 2.28 15.52
N GLU A 174 -10.79 3.51 15.86
CA GLU A 174 -11.96 4.16 15.28
C GLU A 174 -11.72 4.52 13.81
N LEU A 175 -10.52 4.98 13.47
CA LEU A 175 -10.08 5.19 12.09
C LEU A 175 -10.07 3.88 11.29
N ASN A 176 -9.58 2.79 11.86
CA ASN A 176 -9.59 1.49 11.18
C ASN A 176 -11.02 1.00 10.93
N LEU A 177 -11.94 1.19 11.88
CA LEU A 177 -13.35 0.81 11.71
C LEU A 177 -14.04 1.66 10.64
N GLN A 178 -13.70 2.95 10.55
CA GLN A 178 -14.12 3.81 9.44
C GLN A 178 -13.53 3.37 8.11
N LEU A 179 -12.27 2.92 8.10
CA LEU A 179 -11.60 2.44 6.90
C LEU A 179 -12.24 1.14 6.40
N GLU A 180 -12.57 0.23 7.31
CA GLU A 180 -13.26 -1.03 7.01
C GLU A 180 -14.69 -0.79 6.49
N THR A 181 -15.43 0.16 7.08
CA THR A 181 -16.75 0.55 6.54
C THR A 181 -16.66 1.21 5.17
N LEU A 182 -15.66 2.06 4.92
CA LEU A 182 -15.42 2.65 3.59
C LEU A 182 -14.99 1.59 2.57
N GLN A 183 -14.15 0.63 2.95
CA GLN A 183 -13.79 -0.51 2.09
C GLN A 183 -15.01 -1.37 1.75
N GLY A 184 -15.89 -1.61 2.72
CA GLY A 184 -17.15 -2.32 2.50
C GLY A 184 -18.10 -1.56 1.56
N GLN A 185 -18.14 -0.22 1.64
CA GLN A 185 -18.91 0.60 0.71
C GLN A 185 -18.31 0.60 -0.71
N LEU A 186 -16.99 0.66 -0.82
CA LEU A 186 -16.28 0.60 -2.10
C LEU A 186 -16.48 -0.75 -2.80
N ALA A 187 -16.50 -1.86 -2.06
CA ALA A 187 -16.80 -3.17 -2.62
C ALA A 187 -18.21 -3.23 -3.23
N LYS A 188 -19.20 -2.59 -2.58
CA LYS A 188 -20.57 -2.48 -3.10
C LYS A 188 -20.65 -1.59 -4.35
N GLU A 189 -19.78 -0.60 -4.48
CA GLU A 189 -19.71 0.23 -5.70
C GLU A 189 -19.36 -0.62 -6.92
N GLY A 190 -18.50 -1.63 -6.77
CA GLY A 190 -18.17 -2.59 -7.84
C GLY A 190 -19.38 -3.44 -8.29
N GLU A 191 -20.23 -3.86 -7.36
CA GLU A 191 -21.50 -4.55 -7.70
C GLU A 191 -22.47 -3.61 -8.44
N LEU A 192 -22.53 -2.35 -8.01
CA LEU A 192 -23.37 -1.32 -8.61
C LEU A 192 -22.89 -0.97 -10.04
N ASP A 193 -21.58 -0.86 -10.25
CA ASP A 193 -20.98 -0.67 -11.56
C ASP A 193 -21.24 -1.85 -12.49
N GLY A 194 -21.19 -3.09 -11.98
CA GLY A 194 -21.57 -4.29 -12.72
C GLY A 194 -23.04 -4.28 -13.14
N ALA A 195 -23.95 -3.95 -12.22
CA ALA A 195 -25.38 -3.80 -12.54
C ALA A 195 -25.64 -2.68 -13.55
N LEU A 196 -24.91 -1.56 -13.44
CA LEU A 196 -25.02 -0.42 -14.35
C LEU A 196 -24.44 -0.76 -15.74
N ALA A 197 -23.38 -1.57 -15.82
CA ALA A 197 -22.86 -2.09 -17.08
C ALA A 197 -23.86 -3.02 -17.79
N LEU A 198 -24.54 -3.91 -17.04
CA LEU A 198 -25.62 -4.74 -17.58
C LEU A 198 -26.77 -3.88 -18.11
N LEU A 199 -27.17 -2.85 -17.37
CA LEU A 199 -28.24 -1.94 -17.78
C LEU A 199 -27.83 -1.12 -19.01
N ARG A 200 -26.56 -0.71 -19.13
CA ARG A 200 -26.01 -0.09 -20.35
C ARG A 200 -26.01 -1.04 -21.55
N ALA A 201 -25.68 -2.31 -21.35
CA ALA A 201 -25.73 -3.32 -22.41
C ALA A 201 -27.17 -3.57 -22.87
N GLU A 202 -28.12 -3.65 -21.92
CA GLU A 202 -29.53 -3.80 -22.22
C GLU A 202 -30.09 -2.59 -22.98
N MET A 203 -29.75 -1.37 -22.55
CA MET A 203 -30.09 -0.15 -23.29
C MET A 203 -29.49 -0.13 -24.70
N ALA A 204 -28.24 -0.54 -24.87
CA ALA A 204 -27.62 -0.62 -26.18
C ALA A 204 -28.36 -1.63 -27.08
N SER A 205 -28.75 -2.78 -26.53
CA SER A 205 -29.54 -3.78 -27.26
C SER A 205 -30.94 -3.28 -27.64
N MET A 206 -31.58 -2.50 -26.78
CA MET A 206 -32.88 -1.86 -27.06
C MET A 206 -32.77 -0.80 -28.15
N CYS A 207 -31.69 0.01 -28.15
CA CYS A 207 -31.42 0.95 -29.23
C CYS A 207 -31.16 0.24 -30.56
N GLU A 208 -30.37 -0.84 -30.57
CA GLU A 208 -30.18 -1.65 -31.78
C GLU A 208 -31.50 -2.25 -32.28
N PHE A 209 -32.36 -2.70 -31.37
CA PHE A 209 -33.67 -3.23 -31.73
C PHE A 209 -34.60 -2.15 -32.30
N ALA A 210 -34.62 -0.95 -31.71
CA ALA A 210 -35.38 0.19 -32.21
C ALA A 210 -34.92 0.59 -33.62
N GLU A 211 -33.60 0.60 -33.89
CA GLU A 211 -33.07 0.91 -35.22
C GLU A 211 -33.36 -0.20 -36.25
N ARG A 212 -33.29 -1.50 -35.85
CA ARG A 212 -33.74 -2.61 -36.71
C ARG A 212 -35.23 -2.49 -37.05
N LEU A 213 -36.06 -2.07 -36.10
CA LEU A 213 -37.48 -1.81 -36.33
C LEU A 213 -37.73 -0.60 -37.25
N LYS A 214 -36.94 0.48 -37.13
CA LYS A 214 -36.99 1.62 -38.07
C LYS A 214 -36.64 1.21 -39.50
N LEU A 215 -35.63 0.35 -39.67
CA LEU A 215 -35.27 -0.21 -40.97
C LEU A 215 -36.40 -1.08 -41.54
N HIS A 216 -36.95 -1.99 -40.73
CA HIS A 216 -38.11 -2.79 -41.15
C HIS A 216 -39.33 -1.95 -41.50
N LEU A 217 -39.59 -0.86 -40.76
CA LEU A 217 -40.66 0.09 -41.08
C LEU A 217 -40.43 0.75 -42.45
N ALA A 218 -39.20 1.13 -42.76
CA ALA A 218 -38.85 1.73 -44.05
C ALA A 218 -39.04 0.75 -45.22
N GLU A 219 -38.69 -0.52 -45.04
CA GLU A 219 -38.90 -1.59 -46.03
C GLU A 219 -40.39 -1.87 -46.26
N VAL A 220 -41.17 -2.03 -45.18
CA VAL A 220 -42.61 -2.28 -45.26
C VAL A 220 -43.37 -1.07 -45.84
N LYS A 221 -42.88 0.16 -45.61
CA LYS A 221 -43.39 1.38 -46.27
C LYS A 221 -43.16 1.37 -47.78
N GLU A 222 -42.04 0.84 -48.26
CA GLU A 222 -41.75 0.73 -49.70
C GLU A 222 -42.57 -0.38 -50.37
N GLU A 223 -42.86 -1.48 -49.66
CA GLU A 223 -43.66 -2.60 -50.17
C GLU A 223 -45.17 -2.30 -50.23
N GLY A 224 -45.65 -1.32 -49.45
CA GLY A 224 -47.01 -0.78 -49.56
C GLY A 224 -48.12 -1.65 -48.94
N ASP A 225 -47.79 -2.76 -48.31
CA ASP A 225 -48.75 -3.63 -47.61
C ASP A 225 -48.89 -3.24 -46.13
N ASN A 226 -50.13 -2.97 -45.71
CA ASN A 226 -50.59 -2.68 -44.34
C ASN A 226 -50.19 -1.33 -43.71
N ALA A 227 -50.80 -0.24 -44.20
CA ALA A 227 -50.68 1.12 -43.64
C ALA A 227 -50.99 1.23 -42.12
N LEU A 228 -51.92 0.43 -41.59
CA LEU A 228 -52.26 0.43 -40.16
C LEU A 228 -51.14 -0.13 -39.26
N TYR A 229 -50.36 -1.08 -39.76
CA TYR A 229 -49.21 -1.64 -39.04
C TYR A 229 -48.03 -0.67 -39.04
N VAL A 230 -47.83 0.00 -40.17
CA VAL A 230 -46.84 1.08 -40.33
C VAL A 230 -47.15 2.24 -39.38
N ASP A 231 -48.40 2.73 -39.34
CA ASP A 231 -48.77 3.83 -38.44
C ASP A 231 -48.60 3.46 -36.96
N ALA A 232 -48.90 2.21 -36.58
CA ALA A 232 -48.75 1.73 -35.20
C ALA A 232 -47.28 1.59 -34.78
N LEU A 233 -46.42 1.06 -35.67
CA LEU A 233 -44.98 0.98 -35.43
C LEU A 233 -44.31 2.36 -35.41
N GLU A 234 -44.76 3.27 -36.27
CA GLU A 234 -44.24 4.64 -36.31
C GLU A 234 -44.63 5.42 -35.05
N ALA A 235 -45.85 5.23 -34.53
CA ALA A 235 -46.27 5.76 -33.23
C ALA A 235 -45.44 5.16 -32.07
N PHE A 236 -45.19 3.84 -32.08
CA PHE A 236 -44.39 3.15 -31.06
C PHE A 236 -42.92 3.60 -31.07
N LEU A 237 -42.31 3.75 -32.25
CA LEU A 237 -40.94 4.22 -32.40
C LEU A 237 -40.79 5.70 -32.03
N SER A 238 -41.81 6.52 -32.27
CA SER A 238 -41.85 7.92 -31.85
C SER A 238 -41.94 8.06 -30.32
N ASP A 239 -42.62 7.13 -29.64
CA ASP A 239 -42.68 7.06 -28.17
C ASP A 239 -41.38 6.49 -27.57
N ALA A 240 -40.68 5.61 -28.29
CA ALA A 240 -39.41 4.99 -27.87
C ALA A 240 -38.16 5.85 -28.13
N ASP A 241 -38.22 6.82 -29.05
CA ASP A 241 -37.13 7.78 -29.35
C ASP A 241 -36.93 8.82 -28.24
N GLU A 242 -37.74 8.77 -27.17
CA GLU A 242 -37.54 9.57 -25.97
C GLU A 242 -36.33 9.06 -25.17
N SER A 243 -35.16 9.51 -25.64
CA SER A 243 -33.86 9.69 -25.00
C SER A 243 -33.85 10.28 -23.57
N VAL A 244 -35.00 10.30 -22.88
CA VAL A 244 -35.26 10.79 -21.52
C VAL A 244 -34.24 10.22 -20.54
N PHE A 245 -33.88 8.94 -20.65
CA PHE A 245 -32.89 8.34 -19.77
C PHE A 245 -31.46 8.84 -20.03
N LEU A 246 -31.00 8.87 -21.29
CA LEU A 246 -29.64 9.34 -21.61
C LEU A 246 -29.48 10.85 -21.38
N HIS A 247 -30.53 11.62 -21.63
CA HIS A 247 -30.54 13.04 -21.25
C HIS A 247 -30.60 13.24 -19.75
N SER A 248 -31.32 12.40 -19.00
CA SER A 248 -31.34 12.41 -17.53
C SER A 248 -29.97 12.08 -16.95
N VAL A 249 -29.29 11.04 -17.44
CA VAL A 249 -27.95 10.65 -16.95
C VAL A 249 -26.92 11.73 -17.29
N ARG A 250 -27.02 12.34 -18.47
CA ARG A 250 -26.15 13.46 -18.85
C ARG A 250 -26.40 14.69 -17.99
N SER A 251 -27.67 15.06 -17.76
CA SER A 251 -28.04 16.17 -16.89
C SER A 251 -27.57 15.94 -15.47
N GLU A 252 -27.78 14.75 -14.91
CA GLU A 252 -27.35 14.40 -13.56
C GLU A 252 -25.83 14.44 -13.43
N LEU A 253 -25.08 13.96 -14.43
CA LEU A 253 -23.62 14.02 -14.42
C LEU A 253 -23.11 15.46 -14.55
N ASP A 254 -23.73 16.27 -15.40
CA ASP A 254 -23.40 17.70 -15.55
C ASP A 254 -23.71 18.47 -14.24
N ASP A 255 -24.81 18.14 -13.56
CA ASP A 255 -25.18 18.70 -12.26
C ASP A 255 -24.20 18.29 -11.16
N LYS A 256 -23.79 17.01 -11.10
CA LYS A 256 -22.77 16.53 -10.15
C LYS A 256 -21.41 17.18 -10.38
N VAL A 257 -21.03 17.41 -11.64
CA VAL A 257 -19.80 18.15 -11.98
C VAL A 257 -19.90 19.61 -11.57
N ALA A 258 -21.06 20.24 -11.75
CA ALA A 258 -21.32 21.60 -11.30
C ALA A 258 -21.25 21.71 -9.76
N ASP A 259 -21.86 20.78 -9.03
CA ASP A 259 -21.82 20.72 -7.57
C ASP A 259 -20.39 20.53 -7.04
N LEU A 260 -19.60 19.63 -7.66
CA LEU A 260 -18.20 19.43 -7.29
C LEU A 260 -17.34 20.67 -7.58
N LYS A 261 -17.62 21.39 -8.68
CA LYS A 261 -16.96 22.67 -8.98
C LYS A 261 -17.32 23.74 -7.95
N GLN A 262 -18.59 23.81 -7.54
CA GLN A 262 -19.03 24.73 -6.49
C GLN A 262 -18.42 24.37 -5.12
N LEU A 263 -18.37 23.08 -4.76
CA LEU A 263 -17.75 22.61 -3.53
C LEU A 263 -16.24 22.92 -3.52
N ALA A 264 -15.54 22.68 -4.64
CA ALA A 264 -14.13 23.03 -4.77
C ALA A 264 -13.90 24.55 -4.69
N ALA A 265 -14.78 25.36 -5.27
CA ALA A 265 -14.73 26.81 -5.16
C ALA A 265 -14.97 27.27 -3.70
N TYR A 266 -15.95 26.68 -3.02
CA TYR A 266 -16.29 26.99 -1.63
C TYR A 266 -15.18 26.56 -0.64
N GLN A 267 -14.57 25.39 -0.84
CA GLN A 267 -13.42 24.95 -0.07
C GLN A 267 -12.20 25.83 -0.33
N LYS A 268 -11.99 26.30 -1.57
CA LYS A 268 -10.91 27.24 -1.90
C LYS A 268 -11.11 28.59 -1.20
N THR A 269 -12.34 29.10 -1.09
CA THR A 269 -12.64 30.31 -0.33
C THR A 269 -12.41 30.11 1.17
N ILE A 270 -12.82 28.98 1.75
CA ILE A 270 -12.57 28.68 3.17
C ILE A 270 -11.07 28.60 3.47
N ILE A 271 -10.27 27.98 2.59
CA ILE A 271 -8.82 27.90 2.77
C ILE A 271 -8.18 29.29 2.67
N ALA A 272 -8.68 30.16 1.79
CA ALA A 272 -8.21 31.55 1.69
C ALA A 272 -8.52 32.33 2.98
N ASP A 273 -9.74 32.19 3.51
CA ASP A 273 -10.16 32.81 4.77
C ASP A 273 -9.36 32.26 5.97
N LEU A 274 -9.10 30.94 6.02
CA LEU A 274 -8.26 30.33 7.04
C LEU A 274 -6.81 30.84 6.97
N LYS A 275 -6.25 30.98 5.76
CA LYS A 275 -4.91 31.56 5.57
C LYS A 275 -4.87 33.01 6.04
N GLU A 276 -5.90 33.80 5.78
CA GLU A 276 -5.98 35.18 6.24
C GLU A 276 -6.11 35.24 7.77
N HIS A 277 -6.90 34.35 8.38
CA HIS A 277 -7.04 34.24 9.83
C HIS A 277 -5.75 33.80 10.52
N VAL A 278 -5.01 32.83 9.95
CA VAL A 278 -3.68 32.42 10.45
C VAL A 278 -2.66 33.54 10.27
N ARG A 279 -2.74 34.32 9.19
CA ARG A 279 -1.86 35.47 8.96
C ARG A 279 -2.15 36.61 9.95
N LYS A 280 -3.42 36.87 10.28
CA LYS A 280 -3.82 37.82 11.34
C LYS A 280 -3.36 37.33 12.72
N ALA A 281 -3.58 36.07 13.05
CA ALA A 281 -3.12 35.48 14.31
C ALA A 281 -1.58 35.46 14.46
N LYS A 282 -0.83 35.29 13.35
CA LYS A 282 0.64 35.43 13.31
C LYS A 282 1.13 36.83 13.66
N LEU A 283 0.36 37.87 13.30
CA LEU A 283 0.72 39.27 13.59
C LEU A 283 0.41 39.66 15.04
N ASP A 284 -0.60 39.04 15.65
CA ASP A 284 -1.07 39.38 17.01
C ASP A 284 -0.36 38.58 18.14
N HIS A 285 0.34 37.47 17.82
CA HIS A 285 1.05 36.63 18.80
C HIS A 285 2.50 36.32 18.36
N GLU A 286 3.44 37.21 18.68
CA GLU A 286 4.89 37.02 18.43
C GLU A 286 5.56 35.91 19.29
N GLY A 287 4.85 35.30 20.24
CA GLY A 287 5.43 34.38 21.24
C GLY A 287 5.13 32.89 21.07
N ASP A 288 4.11 32.49 20.31
CA ASP A 288 3.57 31.12 20.31
C ASP A 288 3.61 30.44 18.93
N GLY A 289 4.80 30.36 18.34
CA GLY A 289 5.03 29.84 16.99
C GLY A 289 4.71 28.34 16.79
N LYS A 290 4.48 27.57 17.86
CA LYS A 290 4.21 26.12 17.75
C LYS A 290 2.81 25.80 17.27
N HIS A 291 1.79 26.50 17.75
CA HIS A 291 0.40 26.27 17.33
C HIS A 291 0.15 26.78 15.91
N ILE A 292 0.83 27.87 15.55
CA ILE A 292 0.80 28.47 14.22
C ILE A 292 1.34 27.49 13.14
N GLY A 293 2.44 26.79 13.42
CA GLY A 293 2.98 25.78 12.50
C GLY A 293 2.04 24.58 12.30
N ALA A 294 1.25 24.21 13.32
CA ALA A 294 0.25 23.15 13.18
C ALA A 294 -0.89 23.57 12.22
N TYR A 295 -1.38 24.81 12.31
CA TYR A 295 -2.38 25.33 11.37
C TYR A 295 -1.85 25.42 9.93
N ASP A 296 -0.58 25.80 9.73
CA ASP A 296 0.04 25.78 8.41
C ASP A 296 0.08 24.34 7.82
N ILE A 297 0.34 23.32 8.64
CA ILE A 297 0.32 21.90 8.23
C ILE A 297 -1.11 21.45 7.87
N TYR A 298 -2.12 21.83 8.65
CA TYR A 298 -3.52 21.52 8.33
C TYR A 298 -3.98 22.20 7.03
N ILE A 299 -3.57 23.45 6.81
CA ILE A 299 -3.82 24.16 5.55
C ILE A 299 -3.15 23.43 4.38
N ALA A 300 -1.88 23.02 4.50
CA ALA A 300 -1.18 22.27 3.45
C ALA A 300 -1.84 20.92 3.16
N ARG A 301 -2.38 20.25 4.18
CA ARG A 301 -3.13 18.99 4.02
C ARG A 301 -4.47 19.21 3.30
N LEU A 302 -5.20 20.29 3.61
CA LEU A 302 -6.42 20.69 2.90
C LEU A 302 -6.14 21.08 1.45
N GLU A 303 -5.04 21.80 1.18
CA GLU A 303 -4.60 22.12 -0.17
C GLU A 303 -4.26 20.88 -0.97
N LYS A 304 -3.59 19.89 -0.35
CA LYS A 304 -3.32 18.59 -0.97
C LYS A 304 -4.61 17.86 -1.33
N SER A 305 -5.58 17.81 -0.41
CA SER A 305 -6.90 17.21 -0.65
C SER A 305 -7.66 17.91 -1.78
N LEU A 306 -7.55 19.24 -1.89
CA LEU A 306 -8.20 20.03 -2.95
C LEU A 306 -7.51 19.85 -4.30
N LEU A 307 -6.20 19.67 -4.32
CA LEU A 307 -5.47 19.30 -5.54
C LEU A 307 -5.83 17.89 -6.00
N GLU A 308 -6.03 16.95 -5.06
CA GLU A 308 -6.49 15.60 -5.36
C GLU A 308 -7.92 15.58 -5.90
N SER A 309 -8.86 16.32 -5.29
CA SER A 309 -10.22 16.47 -5.83
C SER A 309 -10.23 17.17 -7.19
N GLY A 310 -9.40 18.20 -7.39
CA GLY A 310 -9.21 18.86 -8.69
C GLY A 310 -8.65 17.93 -9.77
N ARG A 311 -7.78 16.97 -9.41
CA ARG A 311 -7.32 15.92 -10.35
C ARG A 311 -8.43 14.93 -10.70
N VAL A 312 -9.35 14.63 -9.77
CA VAL A 312 -10.51 13.79 -10.04
C VAL A 312 -11.47 14.51 -10.99
N VAL A 313 -11.77 15.79 -10.76
CA VAL A 313 -12.58 16.61 -11.66
C VAL A 313 -11.99 16.66 -13.07
N LYS A 314 -10.68 16.91 -13.21
CA LYS A 314 -10.03 16.88 -14.53
C LYS A 314 -10.07 15.52 -15.21
N ARG A 315 -9.99 14.43 -14.45
CA ARG A 315 -10.15 13.07 -14.99
C ARG A 315 -11.58 12.82 -15.46
N LEU A 316 -12.59 13.33 -14.75
CA LEU A 316 -13.98 13.24 -15.15
C LEU A 316 -14.28 14.11 -16.38
N GLU A 317 -13.72 15.32 -16.47
CA GLU A 317 -13.78 16.18 -17.66
C GLU A 317 -13.12 15.51 -18.87
N GLY A 318 -11.95 14.90 -18.71
CA GLY A 318 -11.30 14.14 -19.77
C GLY A 318 -12.09 12.88 -20.19
N LYS A 319 -12.77 12.22 -19.25
CA LYS A 319 -13.72 11.13 -19.57
C LYS A 319 -14.95 11.65 -20.34
N LEU A 320 -15.45 12.84 -20.02
CA LEU A 320 -16.56 13.46 -20.75
C LEU A 320 -16.15 13.86 -22.17
N GLU A 321 -14.98 14.48 -22.33
CA GLU A 321 -14.44 14.87 -23.63
C GLU A 321 -14.12 13.65 -24.50
N SER A 322 -13.54 12.60 -23.92
CA SER A 322 -13.32 11.33 -24.64
C SER A 322 -14.64 10.64 -25.01
N LEU A 323 -15.67 10.67 -24.16
CA LEU A 323 -17.01 10.19 -24.53
C LEU A 323 -17.64 11.01 -25.66
N GLN A 324 -17.43 12.34 -25.67
CA GLN A 324 -17.88 13.19 -26.76
C GLN A 324 -17.13 12.90 -28.07
N ALA A 325 -15.82 12.67 -28.00
CA ALA A 325 -15.00 12.29 -29.14
C ALA A 325 -15.37 10.90 -29.67
N ILE A 326 -15.60 9.92 -28.78
CA ILE A 326 -16.07 8.58 -29.12
C ILE A 326 -17.45 8.67 -29.77
N LYS A 327 -18.38 9.47 -29.24
CA LYS A 327 -19.69 9.71 -29.84
C LYS A 327 -19.57 10.32 -31.25
N TYR A 328 -18.70 11.33 -31.42
CA TYR A 328 -18.48 11.96 -32.71
C TYR A 328 -17.87 11.00 -33.74
N ASN A 329 -16.88 10.19 -33.32
CA ASN A 329 -16.26 9.18 -34.17
C ASN A 329 -17.24 8.05 -34.53
N LEU A 330 -18.03 7.56 -33.56
CA LEU A 330 -19.09 6.59 -33.82
C LEU A 330 -20.11 7.15 -34.82
N ASN A 331 -20.49 8.42 -34.69
CA ASN A 331 -21.42 9.04 -35.64
C ASN A 331 -20.81 9.15 -37.05
N ILE A 332 -19.51 9.48 -37.17
CA ILE A 332 -18.81 9.47 -38.46
C ILE A 332 -18.72 8.05 -39.04
N ASP A 333 -18.41 7.05 -38.21
CA ASP A 333 -18.27 5.67 -38.66
C ASP A 333 -19.62 5.05 -39.05
N VAL A 334 -20.70 5.42 -38.36
CA VAL A 334 -22.08 5.08 -38.76
C VAL A 334 -22.41 5.72 -40.10
N VAL A 335 -22.18 7.04 -40.27
CA VAL A 335 -22.41 7.71 -41.55
C VAL A 335 -21.60 7.10 -42.68
N LYS A 336 -20.32 6.74 -42.44
CA LYS A 336 -19.48 6.05 -43.43
C LYS A 336 -19.98 4.65 -43.74
N ARG A 337 -20.44 3.89 -42.74
CA ARG A 337 -21.05 2.57 -42.97
C ARG A 337 -22.35 2.69 -43.76
N ASP A 338 -23.18 3.69 -43.47
CA ASP A 338 -24.41 3.96 -44.21
C ASP A 338 -24.12 4.39 -45.65
N GLU A 339 -23.11 5.23 -45.87
CA GLU A 339 -22.65 5.58 -47.22
C GLU A 339 -22.11 4.35 -47.97
N ALA A 340 -21.35 3.48 -47.31
CA ALA A 340 -20.84 2.24 -47.90
C ALA A 340 -21.97 1.24 -48.20
N LEU A 341 -22.94 1.09 -47.29
CA LEU A 341 -24.12 0.25 -47.47
C LEU A 341 -25.01 0.80 -48.59
N ARG A 342 -25.19 2.11 -48.68
CA ARG A 342 -25.92 2.76 -49.78
C ARG A 342 -25.22 2.56 -51.13
N GLN A 343 -23.89 2.68 -51.17
CA GLN A 343 -23.11 2.37 -52.37
C GLN A 343 -23.20 0.89 -52.76
N LYS A 344 -23.22 -0.01 -51.77
CA LYS A 344 -23.38 -1.46 -51.98
C LYS A 344 -24.78 -1.84 -52.43
N LYS A 345 -25.82 -1.27 -51.83
CA LYS A 345 -27.21 -1.43 -52.24
C LYS A 345 -27.41 -0.94 -53.69
N ALA A 346 -26.82 0.19 -54.05
CA ALA A 346 -26.81 0.69 -55.43
C ALA A 346 -25.99 -0.18 -56.42
N GLN A 347 -24.97 -0.90 -55.95
CA GLN A 347 -24.25 -1.90 -56.76
C GLN A 347 -25.09 -3.17 -56.96
N LEU A 348 -25.75 -3.65 -55.89
CA LEU A 348 -26.63 -4.81 -55.93
C LEU A 348 -27.88 -4.57 -56.78
N GLU A 349 -28.49 -3.38 -56.72
CA GLU A 349 -29.61 -3.01 -57.60
C GLU A 349 -29.21 -2.96 -59.09
N LYS A 350 -27.96 -2.55 -59.38
CA LYS A 350 -27.41 -2.59 -60.74
C LYS A 350 -27.13 -4.01 -61.20
N GLN A 351 -26.64 -4.89 -60.31
CA GLN A 351 -26.42 -6.31 -60.61
C GLN A 351 -27.74 -7.11 -60.70
N GLY A 352 -28.77 -6.70 -59.93
CA GLY A 352 -30.14 -7.23 -59.99
C GLY A 352 -30.82 -7.05 -61.35
N ALA A 353 -30.44 -6.02 -62.10
CA ALA A 353 -30.91 -5.82 -63.47
C ALA A 353 -30.22 -6.75 -64.50
N ASP A 354 -29.01 -7.23 -64.23
CA ASP A 354 -28.25 -8.16 -65.07
C ASP A 354 -28.54 -9.65 -64.76
N LEU A 355 -29.20 -9.95 -63.63
CA LEU A 355 -29.55 -11.30 -63.16
C LEU A 355 -30.64 -12.04 -63.97
N THR A 356 -31.05 -11.50 -65.12
CA THR A 356 -31.94 -12.24 -66.06
C THR A 356 -31.19 -13.18 -67.01
N GLN A 357 -29.85 -13.20 -66.97
CA GLN A 357 -29.05 -14.29 -67.52
C GLN A 357 -28.60 -15.22 -66.40
N GLY A 358 -28.73 -16.53 -66.62
CA GLY A 358 -28.46 -17.57 -65.62
C GLY A 358 -27.18 -17.31 -64.85
N MET A 359 -27.30 -17.34 -63.52
CA MET A 359 -26.22 -17.07 -62.58
C MET A 359 -25.08 -18.06 -62.84
N ASP A 360 -23.96 -17.55 -63.35
CA ASP A 360 -22.74 -18.33 -63.58
C ASP A 360 -22.16 -18.72 -62.22
N ILE A 361 -22.21 -20.02 -61.89
CA ILE A 361 -21.76 -20.57 -60.61
C ILE A 361 -20.28 -20.26 -60.37
N TYR A 362 -19.47 -20.20 -61.44
CA TYR A 362 -18.06 -19.81 -61.34
C TYR A 362 -17.89 -18.33 -60.97
N GLY A 363 -18.80 -17.47 -61.42
CA GLY A 363 -18.84 -16.05 -61.01
C GLY A 363 -19.15 -15.88 -59.52
N VAL A 364 -20.02 -16.73 -58.96
CA VAL A 364 -20.34 -16.72 -57.53
C VAL A 364 -19.12 -17.14 -56.70
N PHE A 365 -18.40 -18.18 -57.12
CA PHE A 365 -17.16 -18.61 -56.44
C PHE A 365 -16.05 -17.56 -56.54
N ASP A 366 -15.93 -16.85 -57.66
CA ASP A 366 -14.98 -15.75 -57.81
C ASP A 366 -15.35 -14.52 -56.96
N GLU A 367 -16.65 -14.23 -56.79
CA GLU A 367 -17.12 -13.22 -55.84
C GLU A 367 -16.84 -13.63 -54.40
N GLU A 368 -17.09 -14.88 -54.02
CA GLU A 368 -16.74 -15.42 -52.69
C GLU A 368 -15.24 -15.37 -52.41
N ARG A 369 -14.39 -15.77 -53.36
CA ARG A 369 -12.93 -15.63 -53.24
C ARG A 369 -12.50 -14.17 -53.10
N ASN A 370 -13.12 -13.26 -53.85
CA ASN A 370 -12.82 -11.83 -53.74
C ASN A 370 -13.30 -11.21 -52.43
N THR A 371 -14.39 -11.70 -51.83
CA THR A 371 -14.85 -11.25 -50.50
C THR A 371 -13.98 -11.82 -49.38
N MET A 372 -13.59 -13.10 -49.45
CA MET A 372 -12.63 -13.69 -48.49
C MET A 372 -11.28 -12.96 -48.52
N LYS A 373 -10.76 -12.66 -49.71
CA LYS A 373 -9.51 -11.92 -49.85
C LYS A 373 -9.57 -10.51 -49.26
N LYS A 374 -10.70 -9.81 -49.43
CA LYS A 374 -10.92 -8.50 -48.79
C LYS A 374 -11.04 -8.61 -47.26
N MET A 375 -11.59 -9.70 -46.75
CA MET A 375 -11.68 -9.95 -45.31
C MET A 375 -10.31 -10.29 -44.72
N GLU A 376 -9.48 -11.04 -45.44
CA GLU A 376 -8.07 -11.32 -45.12
C GLU A 376 -7.23 -10.03 -45.12
N ASP A 377 -7.40 -9.16 -46.11
CA ASP A 377 -6.72 -7.85 -46.17
C ASP A 377 -7.10 -6.93 -44.98
N LEU A 378 -8.35 -7.00 -44.50
CA LEU A 378 -8.81 -6.25 -43.32
C LEU A 378 -8.27 -6.84 -42.01
N LEU A 379 -8.11 -8.16 -41.93
CA LEU A 379 -7.51 -8.85 -40.77
C LEU A 379 -6.02 -8.57 -40.63
N HIS A 380 -5.33 -8.25 -41.73
CA HIS A 380 -3.91 -7.86 -41.75
C HIS A 380 -3.66 -6.37 -41.55
N GLN A 381 -4.69 -5.56 -41.32
CA GLN A 381 -4.53 -4.13 -41.05
C GLN A 381 -4.25 -3.92 -39.54
N ASP A 382 -3.07 -3.35 -39.24
CA ASP A 382 -2.46 -3.23 -37.90
C ASP A 382 -3.45 -3.15 -36.70
N SER A 383 -3.40 -4.17 -35.86
CA SER A 383 -4.07 -4.30 -34.57
C SER A 383 -3.30 -3.55 -33.47
N PHE A 384 -4.02 -2.81 -32.62
CA PHE A 384 -3.43 -2.01 -31.55
C PHE A 384 -3.42 -2.69 -30.17
N THR A 385 -4.01 -3.89 -30.03
CA THR A 385 -4.20 -4.58 -28.75
C THR A 385 -4.07 -6.11 -28.87
N GLU A 386 -3.59 -6.77 -27.81
CA GLU A 386 -3.38 -8.24 -27.75
C GLU A 386 -4.70 -9.03 -27.87
N GLU A 387 -5.82 -8.45 -27.41
CA GLU A 387 -7.17 -9.01 -27.61
C GLU A 387 -7.62 -8.93 -29.09
N SER A 388 -7.17 -7.89 -29.81
CA SER A 388 -7.40 -7.76 -31.25
C SER A 388 -6.57 -8.76 -32.05
N ASP A 389 -5.38 -9.12 -31.58
CA ASP A 389 -4.54 -10.16 -32.19
C ASP A 389 -5.16 -11.56 -32.00
N ALA A 390 -5.68 -11.84 -30.81
CA ALA A 390 -6.39 -13.09 -30.53
C ALA A 390 -7.63 -13.23 -31.42
N PHE A 391 -8.44 -12.17 -31.54
CA PHE A 391 -9.61 -12.15 -32.44
C PHE A 391 -9.21 -12.28 -33.91
N ALA A 392 -8.14 -11.60 -34.35
CA ALA A 392 -7.63 -11.73 -35.72
C ALA A 392 -7.16 -13.16 -36.02
N SER A 393 -6.51 -13.82 -35.07
CA SER A 393 -6.09 -15.21 -35.21
C SER A 393 -7.27 -16.19 -35.28
N GLU A 394 -8.31 -15.96 -34.49
CA GLU A 394 -9.53 -16.77 -34.52
C GLU A 394 -10.29 -16.58 -35.84
N GLN A 395 -10.40 -15.34 -36.32
CA GLN A 395 -11.04 -15.04 -37.59
C GLN A 395 -10.23 -15.55 -38.79
N ALA A 396 -8.90 -15.52 -38.74
CA ALA A 396 -8.05 -16.13 -39.75
C ALA A 396 -8.26 -17.66 -39.81
N SER A 397 -8.42 -18.31 -38.65
CA SER A 397 -8.74 -19.75 -38.62
C SER A 397 -10.10 -20.05 -39.25
N LYS A 398 -11.13 -19.25 -38.97
CA LYS A 398 -12.47 -19.37 -39.57
C LYS A 398 -12.45 -19.12 -41.08
N LEU A 399 -11.69 -18.11 -41.53
CA LEU A 399 -11.51 -17.79 -42.95
C LEU A 399 -10.80 -18.94 -43.70
N SER A 400 -9.81 -19.58 -43.07
CA SER A 400 -9.15 -20.76 -43.63
C SER A 400 -10.10 -21.96 -43.77
N SER A 401 -10.98 -22.17 -42.79
CA SER A 401 -12.02 -23.22 -42.85
C SER A 401 -13.07 -22.93 -43.94
N LEU A 402 -13.48 -21.67 -44.08
CA LEU A 402 -14.39 -21.23 -45.13
C LEU A 402 -13.78 -21.42 -46.52
N ARG A 403 -12.49 -21.10 -46.69
CA ARG A 403 -11.76 -21.34 -47.95
C ARG A 403 -11.71 -22.82 -48.31
N LEU A 404 -11.53 -23.70 -47.31
CA LEU A 404 -11.57 -25.15 -47.51
C LEU A 404 -12.96 -25.62 -47.96
N MET A 405 -14.02 -25.11 -47.33
CA MET A 405 -15.41 -25.43 -47.68
C MET A 405 -15.79 -24.93 -49.09
N VAL A 406 -15.34 -23.75 -49.50
CA VAL A 406 -15.57 -23.22 -50.85
C VAL A 406 -14.85 -24.08 -51.90
N ASN A 407 -13.59 -24.44 -51.66
CA ASN A 407 -12.87 -25.34 -52.56
C ASN A 407 -13.51 -26.74 -52.62
N GLU A 408 -14.03 -27.24 -51.50
CA GLU A 408 -14.77 -28.51 -51.47
C GLU A 408 -16.09 -28.41 -52.24
N SER A 409 -16.78 -27.27 -52.13
CA SER A 409 -18.01 -26.99 -52.88
C SER A 409 -17.76 -26.89 -54.39
N GLU A 410 -16.66 -26.25 -54.81
CA GLU A 410 -16.19 -26.20 -56.20
C GLU A 410 -15.93 -27.63 -56.72
N LEU A 411 -15.25 -28.48 -55.94
CA LEU A 411 -15.01 -29.88 -56.28
C LEU A 411 -16.31 -30.69 -56.41
N TYR A 412 -17.30 -30.49 -55.54
CA TYR A 412 -18.60 -31.15 -55.66
C TYR A 412 -19.35 -30.71 -56.90
N VAL A 413 -19.28 -29.42 -57.27
CA VAL A 413 -19.87 -28.92 -58.51
C VAL A 413 -19.19 -29.54 -59.72
N GLU A 414 -17.85 -29.59 -59.76
CA GLU A 414 -17.09 -30.26 -60.83
C GLU A 414 -17.47 -31.75 -60.95
N MET A 415 -17.65 -32.45 -59.83
CA MET A 415 -18.09 -33.84 -59.82
C MET A 415 -19.51 -34.00 -60.38
N LEU A 416 -20.42 -33.12 -59.99
CA LEU A 416 -21.80 -33.11 -60.50
C LEU A 416 -21.87 -32.76 -61.99
N GLU A 417 -21.04 -31.83 -62.46
CA GLU A 417 -20.90 -31.52 -63.89
C GLU A 417 -20.39 -32.73 -64.67
N MET A 418 -19.36 -33.40 -64.17
CA MET A 418 -18.84 -34.64 -64.76
C MET A 418 -19.89 -35.76 -64.78
N ASP A 419 -20.67 -35.94 -63.71
CA ASP A 419 -21.72 -36.96 -63.67
C ASP A 419 -22.91 -36.61 -64.57
N LEU A 420 -23.21 -35.33 -64.72
CA LEU A 420 -24.20 -34.83 -65.67
C LEU A 420 -23.73 -35.03 -67.12
N GLU A 421 -22.46 -34.79 -67.42
CA GLU A 421 -21.85 -35.13 -68.72
C GLU A 421 -21.91 -36.63 -69.00
N LYS A 422 -21.55 -37.49 -68.02
CA LYS A 422 -21.69 -38.95 -68.16
C LYS A 422 -23.14 -39.34 -68.42
N ALA A 423 -24.09 -38.74 -67.71
CA ALA A 423 -25.52 -39.00 -67.92
C ALA A 423 -26.00 -38.51 -69.30
N GLN A 424 -25.49 -37.38 -69.78
CA GLN A 424 -25.75 -36.88 -71.13
C GLN A 424 -25.18 -37.82 -72.19
N VAL A 425 -23.92 -38.24 -72.08
CA VAL A 425 -23.28 -39.20 -73.01
C VAL A 425 -24.02 -40.53 -72.99
N LEU A 426 -24.43 -41.03 -71.81
CA LEU A 426 -25.25 -42.23 -71.70
C LEU A 426 -26.60 -42.04 -72.40
N ARG A 427 -27.27 -40.90 -72.20
CA ARG A 427 -28.55 -40.59 -72.85
C ARG A 427 -28.39 -40.52 -74.37
N GLU A 428 -27.37 -39.82 -74.86
CA GLU A 428 -27.05 -39.73 -76.29
C GLU A 428 -26.72 -41.11 -76.88
N SER A 429 -25.97 -41.94 -76.15
CA SER A 429 -25.63 -43.31 -76.58
C SER A 429 -26.86 -44.21 -76.65
N LEU A 430 -27.78 -44.10 -75.68
CA LEU A 430 -29.03 -44.87 -75.65
C LEU A 430 -30.00 -44.37 -76.72
N GLU A 431 -30.11 -43.06 -76.92
CA GLU A 431 -30.89 -42.44 -77.98
C GLU A 431 -30.37 -42.85 -79.36
N HIS A 432 -29.05 -42.85 -79.55
CA HIS A 432 -28.41 -43.35 -80.77
C HIS A 432 -28.66 -44.86 -80.98
N LYS A 433 -28.53 -45.70 -79.93
CA LYS A 433 -28.85 -47.14 -79.99
C LYS A 433 -30.34 -47.39 -80.32
N LEU A 434 -31.24 -46.51 -79.85
CA LEU A 434 -32.68 -46.59 -80.10
C LEU A 434 -33.07 -46.11 -81.52
N LEU A 435 -32.38 -45.09 -82.03
CA LEU A 435 -32.55 -44.56 -83.38
C LEU A 435 -31.89 -45.44 -84.46
N HIS A 436 -30.85 -46.22 -84.11
CA HIS A 436 -30.07 -47.06 -85.03
C HIS A 436 -29.91 -48.52 -84.54
N PRO A 437 -31.01 -49.31 -84.49
CA PRO A 437 -31.01 -50.69 -83.97
C PRO A 437 -30.14 -51.67 -84.79
N ASP A 438 -29.85 -51.38 -86.06
CA ASP A 438 -29.00 -52.22 -86.91
C ASP A 438 -27.50 -52.16 -86.53
N SER A 439 -27.08 -51.16 -85.75
CA SER A 439 -25.68 -51.00 -85.29
C SER A 439 -25.32 -51.86 -84.05
N VAL A 440 -26.33 -52.45 -83.39
CA VAL A 440 -26.16 -53.18 -82.12
C VAL A 440 -25.68 -54.63 -82.35
N MET A 441 -25.83 -55.18 -83.56
CA MET A 441 -25.39 -56.55 -83.86
C MET A 441 -23.88 -56.71 -84.10
N GLU A 442 -23.13 -55.63 -84.36
CA GLU A 442 -21.68 -55.71 -84.60
C GLU A 442 -20.80 -55.50 -83.36
N THR A 443 -21.34 -54.96 -82.25
CA THR A 443 -20.57 -54.59 -81.05
C THR A 443 -20.80 -55.49 -79.82
N ALA A 444 -21.68 -56.49 -79.91
CA ALA A 444 -22.00 -57.39 -78.80
C ALA A 444 -20.82 -58.26 -78.30
N ASN A 445 -19.75 -58.40 -79.07
CA ASN A 445 -18.58 -59.21 -78.68
C ASN A 445 -17.53 -58.45 -77.84
N ASP A 446 -17.57 -57.11 -77.74
CA ASP A 446 -16.53 -56.33 -77.05
C ASP A 446 -17.04 -55.61 -75.78
N GLU A 447 -18.35 -55.36 -75.64
CA GLU A 447 -18.94 -54.79 -74.42
C GLU A 447 -19.04 -55.80 -73.26
N SER A 448 -19.17 -57.12 -73.54
CA SER A 448 -19.29 -58.16 -72.49
C SER A 448 -18.02 -58.30 -71.64
N LEU A 449 -16.83 -58.09 -72.21
CA LEU A 449 -15.55 -58.19 -71.50
C LEU A 449 -15.25 -56.95 -70.63
N LYS A 450 -15.76 -55.77 -70.99
CA LYS A 450 -15.62 -54.54 -70.19
C LYS A 450 -16.61 -54.48 -69.03
N MET A 451 -17.81 -55.03 -69.20
CA MET A 451 -18.82 -55.08 -68.15
C MET A 451 -18.38 -56.01 -66.99
N ASP A 452 -17.79 -57.17 -67.28
CA ASP A 452 -17.27 -58.09 -66.26
C ASP A 452 -16.07 -57.51 -65.48
N VAL A 453 -15.24 -56.67 -66.11
CA VAL A 453 -14.11 -56.00 -65.43
C VAL A 453 -14.58 -54.88 -64.51
N LEU A 454 -15.63 -54.14 -64.89
CA LEU A 454 -16.23 -53.11 -64.04
C LEU A 454 -16.96 -53.73 -62.84
N ILE A 455 -17.71 -54.82 -63.04
CA ILE A 455 -18.40 -55.52 -61.96
C ILE A 455 -17.41 -56.08 -60.92
N ASN A 456 -16.28 -56.62 -61.37
CA ASN A 456 -15.24 -57.11 -60.46
C ASN A 456 -14.56 -55.97 -59.68
N LYS A 457 -14.38 -54.79 -60.28
CA LYS A 457 -13.82 -53.62 -59.61
C LYS A 457 -14.79 -53.04 -58.59
N ASP A 458 -16.08 -52.96 -58.92
CA ASP A 458 -17.12 -52.49 -58.01
C ASP A 458 -17.28 -53.46 -56.82
N LEU A 459 -17.13 -54.78 -57.03
CA LEU A 459 -17.12 -55.77 -55.96
C LEU A 459 -15.91 -55.63 -55.02
N GLU A 460 -14.72 -55.38 -55.57
CA GLU A 460 -13.50 -55.14 -54.78
C GLU A 460 -13.59 -53.83 -53.98
N GLU A 461 -14.18 -52.79 -54.55
CA GLU A 461 -14.44 -51.52 -53.84
C GLU A 461 -15.48 -51.70 -52.71
N ILE A 462 -16.54 -52.48 -52.94
CA ILE A 462 -17.52 -52.82 -51.90
C ILE A 462 -16.88 -53.65 -50.77
N GLU A 463 -15.98 -54.58 -51.10
CA GLU A 463 -15.26 -55.37 -50.10
C GLU A 463 -14.31 -54.49 -49.28
N ASN A 464 -13.57 -53.57 -49.92
CA ASN A 464 -12.74 -52.58 -49.23
C ASN A 464 -13.56 -51.66 -48.32
N LEU A 465 -14.71 -51.17 -48.78
CA LEU A 465 -15.62 -50.36 -47.96
C LEU A 465 -16.16 -51.15 -46.77
N HIS A 466 -16.44 -52.45 -46.95
CA HIS A 466 -16.87 -53.31 -45.86
C HIS A 466 -15.75 -53.55 -44.84
N GLU A 467 -14.49 -53.69 -45.28
CA GLU A 467 -13.33 -53.83 -44.40
C GLU A 467 -13.09 -52.54 -43.59
N ILE A 468 -13.12 -51.37 -44.24
CA ILE A 468 -12.98 -50.07 -43.56
C ILE A 468 -14.11 -49.87 -42.54
N ASN A 469 -15.34 -50.24 -42.88
CA ASN A 469 -16.46 -50.11 -41.95
C ASN A 469 -16.33 -51.05 -40.75
N ASN A 470 -15.82 -52.27 -40.95
CA ASN A 470 -15.51 -53.19 -39.86
C ASN A 470 -14.39 -52.63 -38.95
N GLU A 471 -13.37 -52.00 -39.53
CA GLU A 471 -12.27 -51.36 -38.78
C GLU A 471 -12.79 -50.16 -37.97
N LEU A 472 -13.62 -49.30 -38.57
CA LEU A 472 -14.28 -48.19 -37.88
C LEU A 472 -15.20 -48.67 -36.75
N GLU A 473 -15.93 -49.77 -36.94
CA GLU A 473 -16.78 -50.34 -35.89
C GLU A 473 -15.94 -50.91 -34.74
N ALA A 474 -14.77 -51.48 -35.03
CA ALA A 474 -13.82 -51.95 -34.02
C ALA A 474 -13.20 -50.77 -33.25
N GLU A 475 -12.80 -49.69 -33.93
CA GLU A 475 -12.31 -48.47 -33.29
C GLU A 475 -13.37 -47.80 -32.43
N ARG A 476 -14.62 -47.74 -32.91
CA ARG A 476 -15.75 -47.22 -32.14
C ARG A 476 -15.95 -48.03 -30.85
N LYS A 477 -15.95 -49.37 -30.92
CA LYS A 477 -16.05 -50.23 -29.74
C LYS A 477 -14.89 -50.01 -28.78
N ARG A 478 -13.68 -49.80 -29.29
CA ARG A 478 -12.50 -49.50 -28.47
C ARG A 478 -12.64 -48.14 -27.76
N LEU A 479 -13.04 -47.09 -28.47
CA LEU A 479 -13.28 -45.76 -27.92
C LEU A 479 -14.40 -45.77 -26.87
N GLU A 480 -15.44 -46.58 -27.06
CA GLU A 480 -16.53 -46.72 -26.10
C GLU A 480 -16.07 -47.37 -24.78
N VAL A 481 -15.15 -48.35 -24.86
CA VAL A 481 -14.50 -48.94 -23.67
C VAL A 481 -13.59 -47.92 -22.98
N ASP A 482 -12.77 -47.17 -23.73
CA ASP A 482 -11.88 -46.15 -23.16
C ASP A 482 -12.70 -45.04 -22.45
N LEU A 483 -13.84 -44.62 -23.01
CA LEU A 483 -14.75 -43.67 -22.36
C LEU A 483 -15.37 -44.22 -21.07
N TYR A 484 -15.72 -45.51 -21.05
CA TYR A 484 -16.23 -46.15 -19.83
C TYR A 484 -15.18 -46.19 -18.73
N ASP A 485 -13.93 -46.52 -19.05
CA ASP A 485 -12.82 -46.51 -18.09
C ASP A 485 -12.54 -45.10 -17.55
N VAL A 486 -12.61 -44.06 -18.38
CA VAL A 486 -12.51 -42.66 -17.94
C VAL A 486 -13.64 -42.29 -16.99
N GLN A 487 -14.86 -42.77 -17.25
CA GLN A 487 -16.00 -42.53 -16.38
C GLN A 487 -15.83 -43.22 -15.01
N VAL A 488 -15.32 -44.45 -14.98
CA VAL A 488 -14.99 -45.15 -13.72
C VAL A 488 -13.90 -44.41 -12.95
N GLN A 489 -12.85 -43.93 -13.61
CA GLN A 489 -11.81 -43.11 -12.96
C GLN A 489 -12.36 -41.80 -12.40
N SER A 490 -13.30 -41.16 -13.10
CA SER A 490 -13.99 -39.96 -12.61
C SER A 490 -14.78 -40.25 -11.33
N GLU A 491 -15.52 -41.36 -11.28
CA GLU A 491 -16.23 -41.78 -10.07
C GLU A 491 -15.27 -42.09 -8.91
N GLU A 492 -14.13 -42.74 -9.16
CA GLU A 492 -13.11 -42.96 -8.13
C GLU A 492 -12.51 -41.65 -7.61
N PHE A 493 -12.27 -40.67 -8.49
CA PHE A 493 -11.81 -39.34 -8.11
C PHE A 493 -12.82 -38.63 -7.20
N THR A 494 -14.12 -38.69 -7.51
CA THR A 494 -15.15 -38.09 -6.64
C THR A 494 -15.21 -38.76 -5.26
N LYS A 495 -15.02 -40.09 -5.19
CA LYS A 495 -14.95 -40.82 -3.91
C LYS A 495 -13.70 -40.44 -3.11
N LEU A 496 -12.57 -40.23 -3.77
CA LEU A 496 -11.34 -39.76 -3.12
C LEU A 496 -11.48 -38.33 -2.61
N GLN A 497 -12.10 -37.44 -3.40
CA GLN A 497 -12.40 -36.07 -2.97
C GLN A 497 -13.27 -36.06 -1.70
N GLY A 498 -14.34 -36.85 -1.66
CA GLY A 498 -15.18 -36.94 -0.45
C GLY A 498 -14.43 -37.48 0.78
N LYS A 499 -13.46 -38.39 0.59
CA LYS A 499 -12.59 -38.85 1.70
C LYS A 499 -11.62 -37.77 2.17
N ILE A 500 -11.12 -36.93 1.26
CA ILE A 500 -10.27 -35.79 1.61
C ILE A 500 -11.07 -34.80 2.46
N ASP A 501 -12.28 -34.44 2.03
CA ASP A 501 -13.16 -33.53 2.76
C ASP A 501 -13.50 -34.07 4.17
N GLU A 502 -13.72 -35.40 4.30
CA GLU A 502 -13.95 -36.04 5.61
C GLU A 502 -12.71 -35.98 6.51
N LEU A 503 -11.51 -36.15 5.94
CA LEU A 503 -10.26 -36.05 6.68
C LEU A 503 -9.96 -34.62 7.11
N ASP A 504 -10.24 -33.63 6.27
CA ASP A 504 -10.08 -32.21 6.59
C ASP A 504 -11.02 -31.79 7.72
N GLY A 505 -12.28 -32.23 7.68
CA GLY A 505 -13.23 -32.01 8.79
C GLY A 505 -12.77 -32.67 10.10
N LYS A 506 -12.14 -33.86 10.03
CA LYS A 506 -11.52 -34.49 11.21
C LYS A 506 -10.34 -33.68 11.72
N ILE A 507 -9.47 -33.18 10.85
CA ILE A 507 -8.34 -32.33 11.23
C ILE A 507 -8.83 -31.06 11.92
N GLU A 508 -9.83 -30.38 11.36
CA GLU A 508 -10.42 -29.17 11.96
C GLU A 508 -11.00 -29.47 13.35
N SER A 509 -11.72 -30.58 13.50
CA SER A 509 -12.26 -30.99 14.81
C SER A 509 -11.16 -31.27 15.85
N VAL A 510 -10.04 -31.89 15.43
CA VAL A 510 -8.89 -32.17 16.30
C VAL A 510 -8.17 -30.88 16.66
N GLN A 511 -7.97 -29.97 15.71
CA GLN A 511 -7.37 -28.65 15.95
C GLN A 511 -8.20 -27.85 16.96
N LYS A 512 -9.52 -27.82 16.79
CA LYS A 512 -10.42 -27.16 17.74
C LYS A 512 -10.33 -27.78 19.14
N ASN A 513 -10.36 -29.10 19.24
CA ASN A 513 -10.20 -29.80 20.52
C ASN A 513 -8.83 -29.53 21.17
N TYR A 514 -7.78 -29.39 20.36
CA TYR A 514 -6.44 -29.07 20.84
C TYR A 514 -6.36 -27.64 21.39
N VAL A 515 -6.97 -26.66 20.70
CA VAL A 515 -7.08 -25.27 21.18
C VAL A 515 -7.89 -25.21 22.48
N GLU A 516 -9.04 -25.89 22.54
CA GLU A 516 -9.85 -25.95 23.77
C GLU A 516 -9.08 -26.60 24.93
N MET A 517 -8.23 -27.58 24.64
CA MET A 517 -7.36 -28.20 25.62
C MET A 517 -6.28 -27.20 26.09
N GLU A 518 -5.59 -26.50 25.18
CA GLU A 518 -4.62 -25.45 25.54
C GLU A 518 -5.26 -24.33 26.37
N GLU A 519 -6.45 -23.86 26.01
CA GLU A 519 -7.20 -22.86 26.78
C GLU A 519 -7.50 -23.36 28.20
N ARG A 520 -7.91 -24.63 28.36
CA ARG A 520 -8.14 -25.24 29.68
C ARG A 520 -6.85 -25.37 30.48
N TYR A 521 -5.73 -25.72 29.85
CA TYR A 521 -4.43 -25.79 30.53
C TYR A 521 -3.95 -24.40 30.97
N LEU A 522 -4.08 -23.39 30.11
CA LEU A 522 -3.75 -22.00 30.45
C LEU A 522 -4.64 -21.47 31.58
N ALA A 523 -5.95 -21.73 31.53
CA ALA A 523 -6.87 -21.35 32.59
C ALA A 523 -6.53 -22.02 33.93
N ALA A 524 -6.14 -23.30 33.92
CA ALA A 524 -5.71 -24.02 35.11
C ALA A 524 -4.36 -23.50 35.65
N LEU A 525 -3.45 -23.05 34.78
CA LEU A 525 -2.18 -22.46 35.17
C LEU A 525 -2.39 -21.10 35.85
N MET A 526 -3.22 -20.24 35.24
CA MET A 526 -3.59 -18.92 35.79
C MET A 526 -4.29 -19.05 37.14
N ALA A 527 -5.25 -19.97 37.28
CA ALA A 527 -5.95 -20.22 38.53
C ALA A 527 -5.02 -20.70 39.68
N LYS A 528 -3.85 -21.25 39.34
CA LYS A 528 -2.85 -21.69 40.32
C LYS A 528 -1.89 -20.56 40.72
N GLU A 529 -1.67 -19.57 39.85
CA GLU A 529 -0.91 -18.36 40.17
C GLU A 529 -1.70 -17.38 41.04
N ASP A 530 -3.03 -17.28 40.86
CA ASP A 530 -3.90 -16.42 41.68
C ASP A 530 -4.20 -16.98 43.10
N GLY A 531 -3.76 -18.21 43.39
CA GLY A 531 -4.00 -18.92 44.66
C GLY A 531 -2.82 -18.96 45.63
N LEU A 532 -1.73 -18.24 45.33
CA LEU A 532 -0.52 -18.07 46.15
C LEU A 532 -0.39 -16.62 46.62
#